data_AF-X1FP51-F1
#
_entry.id   AF-X1FP51-F1
#
_cell.length_a   1.000
_cell.length_b   1.000
_cell.length_c   1.000
_cell.angle_alpha   90.00
_cell.angle_beta   90.00
_cell.angle_gamma   90.00
#
_symmetry.space_group_name_H-M   'P 1'
#
loop_
_entity.id
_entity.type
_entity.pdbx_description
1 polymer ?
#
loop_
_entity_poly.entity_id
_entity_poly.type
_entity_poly.pdbx_seq_one_letter_code
_entity_poly.pdbx_strand_id
1 'polypeptide(L)' 'MAEKYKIEDMAKKIETLKQTSTELKRISGGIQAVDRNVDRILASIKMLEINISDLAGIV' A
#
# COMPACT_ATOMS: atom_id res chain seq x y z
N MET A 1 1.76 -0.88 -26.08
CA MET A 1 0.34 -1.27 -26.01
C MET A 1 0.13 -1.96 -24.68
N ALA A 2 -0.82 -1.49 -23.88
CA ALA A 2 -0.99 -1.77 -22.45
C ALA A 2 -1.40 -3.22 -22.09
N GLU A 3 -1.12 -4.19 -22.95
CA GLU A 3 -1.35 -5.63 -22.71
C GLU A 3 -0.38 -6.24 -21.68
N LYS A 4 0.56 -5.46 -21.15
CA LYS A 4 1.70 -5.95 -20.34
C LYS A 4 1.80 -5.33 -18.93
N TYR A 5 0.73 -4.76 -18.42
CA TYR A 5 0.69 -4.30 -17.02
C TYR A 5 0.05 -5.38 -16.17
N LYS A 6 0.83 -5.99 -15.27
CA LYS A 6 0.35 -7.00 -14.32
C LYS A 6 -0.44 -6.31 -13.19
N ILE A 7 -1.57 -5.70 -13.51
CA ILE A 7 -2.39 -4.89 -12.59
C ILE A 7 -2.78 -5.71 -11.35
N GLU A 8 -3.18 -6.96 -11.54
CA GLU A 8 -3.46 -7.88 -10.43
C GLU A 8 -2.23 -8.15 -9.56
N ASP A 9 -1.05 -8.31 -10.15
CA ASP A 9 0.19 -8.51 -9.38
C ASP A 9 0.55 -7.25 -8.59
N MET A 10 0.33 -6.07 -9.19
CA MET A 10 0.53 -4.78 -8.50
C MET A 10 -0.46 -4.63 -7.33
N ALA A 11 -1.74 -4.93 -7.53
CA ALA A 11 -2.74 -4.92 -6.48
C ALA A 11 -2.36 -5.85 -5.31
N LYS A 12 -1.95 -7.09 -5.61
CA LYS A 12 -1.46 -8.07 -4.60
C LYS A 12 -0.23 -7.55 -3.86
N LYS A 13 0.69 -6.87 -4.55
CA LYS A 13 1.90 -6.30 -3.94
C LYS A 13 1.58 -5.08 -3.07
N ILE A 14 0.65 -4.22 -3.49
CA ILE A 14 0.15 -3.08 -2.68
C ILE A 14 -0.51 -3.60 -1.40
N GLU A 15 -1.35 -4.63 -1.50
CA GLU A 15 -1.96 -5.30 -0.34
C GLU A 15 -0.89 -5.86 0.61
N THR A 16 0.15 -6.50 0.06
CA THR A 16 1.28 -7.00 0.86
C THR A 16 2.00 -5.86 1.59
N LEU A 17 2.29 -4.75 0.91
CA LEU A 17 2.93 -3.57 1.50
C LEU A 17 2.10 -2.99 2.66
N LYS A 18 0.77 -2.95 2.49
CA LYS A 18 -0.15 -2.48 3.53
C LYS A 18 -0.11 -3.36 4.77
N GLN A 19 -0.17 -4.68 4.58
CA GLN A 19 -0.11 -5.65 5.67
C GLN A 19 1.23 -5.55 6.41
N THR A 20 2.35 -5.52 5.69
CA THR A 20 3.70 -5.36 6.28
C THR A 20 3.84 -4.04 7.02
N SER A 21 3.33 -2.94 6.47
CA SER A 21 3.41 -1.62 7.12
C SER A 21 2.55 -1.57 8.38
N THR A 22 1.34 -2.12 8.33
CA THR A 22 0.44 -2.20 9.51
C THR A 22 1.07 -3.03 10.62
N GLU A 23 1.69 -4.16 10.26
CA GLU A 23 2.40 -5.01 11.20
C GLU A 23 3.61 -4.29 11.81
N LEU A 24 4.38 -3.56 11.01
CA LEU A 24 5.48 -2.72 11.50
C LEU A 24 5.00 -1.69 12.52
N LYS A 25 3.85 -1.06 12.28
CA LYS A 25 3.23 -0.14 13.27
C LYS A 25 2.85 -0.88 14.55
N ARG A 26 2.27 -2.08 14.43
CA ARG A 26 1.84 -2.88 15.58
C ARG A 26 3.00 -3.26 16.49
N ILE A 27 4.16 -3.59 15.90
CA ILE A 27 5.37 -3.98 16.65
C ILE A 27 6.29 -2.80 16.98
N SER A 28 5.91 -1.56 16.65
CA SER A 28 6.75 -0.37 16.84
C SER A 28 7.06 -0.06 18.31
N GLY A 29 6.29 -0.62 19.25
CA GLY A 29 6.44 -0.34 20.68
C GLY A 29 6.13 1.11 21.07
N GLY A 30 5.42 1.86 20.21
CA GLY A 30 5.08 3.27 20.44
C GLY A 30 6.21 4.25 20.16
N ILE A 31 7.26 3.83 19.44
CA ILE A 31 8.32 4.74 18.99
C ILE A 31 7.71 5.73 17.99
N GLN A 32 7.43 6.97 18.44
CA GLN A 32 6.74 7.99 17.64
C GLN A 32 7.36 8.22 16.26
N ALA A 33 8.69 8.18 16.16
CA ALA A 33 9.38 8.33 14.89
C ALA A 33 8.99 7.22 13.90
N VAL A 34 8.89 5.97 14.38
CA VAL A 34 8.46 4.83 13.56
C VAL A 34 6.99 4.99 13.18
N ASP A 35 6.11 5.25 14.15
CA ASP A 35 4.67 5.38 13.91
C ASP A 35 4.35 6.44 12.85
N ARG A 36 4.97 7.63 12.94
CA ARG A 36 4.78 8.72 11.97
C ARG A 36 5.35 8.40 10.58
N ASN A 37 6.41 7.60 10.50
CA ASN A 37 6.92 7.14 9.20
C ASN A 37 5.96 6.11 8.59
N VAL A 38 5.47 5.17 9.40
CA VAL A 38 4.51 4.16 8.94
C VAL A 38 3.20 4.81 8.49
N ASP A 39 2.70 5.84 9.18
CA ASP A 39 1.50 6.56 8.77
C ASP A 39 1.66 7.23 7.40
N ARG A 40 2.83 7.83 7.13
CA ARG A 40 3.14 8.39 5.80
C ARG A 40 3.22 7.32 4.72
N ILE A 41 3.82 6.15 5.04
CA ILE A 41 3.87 5.01 4.13
C ILE A 41 2.46 4.51 3.81
N LEU A 42 1.60 4.34 4.82
CA LEU A 42 0.21 3.91 4.65
C LEU A 42 -0.60 4.90 3.79
N ALA A 43 -0.37 6.21 3.94
CA ALA A 43 -1.00 7.22 3.08
C ALA A 43 -0.56 7.06 1.60
N SER A 44 0.73 6.85 1.35
CA SER A 44 1.23 6.59 -0.01
C SER A 44 0.68 5.27 -0.59
N ILE A 45 0.59 4.22 0.23
CA ILE A 45 -0.04 2.94 -0.16
C ILE A 45 -1.51 3.16 -0.52
N LYS A 46 -2.25 3.99 0.24
CA LYS A 46 -3.65 4.30 -0.08
C LYS A 46 -3.80 4.98 -1.43
N MET A 47 -2.88 5.86 -1.79
CA MET A 47 -2.87 6.46 -3.13
C MET A 47 -2.59 5.42 -4.22
N LEU A 48 -1.69 4.48 -3.99
CA LEU A 48 -1.43 3.38 -4.92
C LEU A 48 -2.65 2.47 -5.07
N GLU A 49 -3.38 2.17 -3.99
CA GLU A 49 -4.65 1.43 -4.06
C GLU A 49 -5.63 2.15 -4.99
N ILE A 50 -5.86 3.45 -4.79
CA ILE A 50 -6.76 4.26 -5.62
C ILE A 50 -6.31 4.23 -7.09
N ASN A 51 -5.03 4.50 -7.35
CA ASN A 51 -4.50 4.51 -8.72
C ASN A 51 -4.69 3.17 -9.42
N ILE A 52 -4.47 2.05 -8.73
CA ILE A 52 -4.65 0.72 -9.31
C ILE A 52 -6.13 0.32 -9.44
N SER A 53 -6.99 0.67 -8.49
CA SER A 53 -8.44 0.45 -8.58
C SER A 53 -9.05 1.20 -9.77
N ASP A 54 -8.67 2.46 -9.95
CA ASP A 54 -9.11 3.28 -11.10
C ASP A 54 -8.68 2.63 -12.42
N LEU A 55 -7.43 2.13 -12.50
CA LEU A 55 -6.89 1.42 -13.67
C LEU A 55 -7.53 0.05 -13.90
N ALA A 56 -7.97 -0.64 -12.84
CA ALA A 56 -8.65 -1.93 -12.93
C ALA A 56 -10.14 -1.80 -13.30
N GLY A 57 -10.71 -0.59 -13.28
CA GLY A 57 -12.13 -0.36 -13.52
C GLY A 57 -13.03 -0.89 -12.41
N ILE A 58 -12.49 -1.03 -11.19
CA ILE A 58 -13.21 -1.50 -10.01
C ILE A 58 -13.52 -0.27 -9.16
N VAL A 59 -14.70 0.32 -9.38
CA VAL A 59 -15.29 1.37 -8.54
C VAL A 59 -16.62 0.85 -8.00
#